data_AF-A0A1S4CCA7-F1
#
_entry.id   AF-A0A1S4CCA7-F1
#
_cell.length_a   1.000
_cell.length_b   1.000
_cell.length_c   1.000
_cell.angle_alpha   90.00
_cell.angle_beta   90.00
_cell.angle_gamma   90.00
#
_symmetry.space_group_name_H-M   'P 1'
#
loop_
_entity.id
_entity.type
_entity.pdbx_description
1 polymer ?
#
loop_
_entity_poly.entity_id
_entity_poly.type
_entity_poly.pdbx_seq_one_letter_code
_entity_poly.pdbx_strand_id
1 'polypeptide(L)'
;MLMATRFSLSRSAHFCLKTPAFSRPTTKNLLQCRSCPLWSSSFALCLHTLPKSTPPSPHHRRKTIAVRSFCPAPGSISDHPTKMSTTTSDDNPLLKDFYFPPFDSIEAKHVRPGIRALLKQVDEDLEALEKTVEPTWPKLVEPLEKIVDRLTVVWGAVNHLKSVKDNPDLRSAIEEVQPEKVAFSLKLGQSKPIYNAFKAIRESPDWESLSDARKRIVDSQIKEAVLSGIALEDDKREQFNKIEQELAKLSQKFGENVLDATKKFEKLITDKKDIEGLPATSLGLAAQTAVSTGHEKATAEDGPWIITLDAPSYMAVMQHAKNRTLREEVYRAYINRASDGDLDNTGIIDQILKLRLEKAKLLGYNNYAEVSMAMKMATVDKAEELLEKLRSASWDPAVKDLEDLKEFCKSQGAPE
;
A
#
# COMPACT_ATOMS: atom_id res chain seq x y z
N MET A 1 52.38 17.73 5.32
CA MET A 1 53.49 17.20 6.14
C MET A 1 52.98 15.94 6.83
N LEU A 2 53.26 14.74 6.29
CA LEU A 2 54.35 13.81 6.72
C LEU A 2 54.17 13.40 8.21
N MET A 3 54.05 12.15 8.68
CA MET A 3 54.18 10.76 8.22
C MET A 3 53.35 9.88 9.22
N ALA A 4 52.63 8.80 8.90
CA ALA A 4 53.05 7.45 8.49
C ALA A 4 54.10 6.76 9.40
N THR A 5 53.68 5.82 10.27
CA THR A 5 54.54 4.66 10.62
C THR A 5 53.71 3.40 10.84
N ARG A 6 54.07 2.34 10.11
CA ARG A 6 53.57 0.96 10.19
C ARG A 6 54.39 0.18 11.21
N PHE A 7 53.78 -0.84 11.83
CA PHE A 7 54.50 -2.01 12.33
C PHE A 7 53.86 -3.29 11.76
N SER A 8 54.71 -4.12 11.18
CA SER A 8 54.47 -5.48 10.70
C SER A 8 55.39 -6.38 11.50
N LEU A 9 54.91 -7.56 11.91
CA LEU A 9 55.78 -8.70 12.17
C LEU A 9 55.03 -10.01 11.86
N SER A 10 55.69 -10.79 11.02
CA SER A 10 55.35 -12.10 10.46
C SER A 10 55.84 -13.23 11.38
N ARG A 11 55.16 -14.39 11.37
CA ARG A 11 55.82 -15.68 11.12
C ARG A 11 54.85 -16.84 10.86
N SER A 12 55.18 -17.57 9.81
CA SER A 12 54.56 -18.81 9.30
C SER A 12 55.05 -20.07 10.02
N ALA A 13 54.27 -21.16 9.95
CA ALA A 13 54.78 -22.52 9.84
C ALA A 13 53.76 -23.45 9.14
N HIS A 14 54.26 -24.26 8.21
CA HIS A 14 53.56 -25.19 7.34
C HIS A 14 53.13 -26.49 8.04
N PHE A 15 52.07 -27.13 7.52
CA PHE A 15 52.05 -28.59 7.37
C PHE A 15 51.27 -29.00 6.11
N CYS A 16 51.82 -30.00 5.43
CA CYS A 16 51.46 -30.53 4.12
C CYS A 16 50.70 -31.86 4.29
N LEU A 17 49.76 -32.21 3.39
CA LEU A 17 49.73 -33.48 2.63
C LEU A 17 48.36 -33.79 1.98
N LYS A 18 48.46 -34.00 0.65
CA LYS A 18 47.82 -35.02 -0.21
C LYS A 18 46.32 -34.98 -0.52
N THR A 19 46.07 -34.60 -1.78
CA THR A 19 44.95 -35.01 -2.64
C THR A 19 45.12 -36.44 -3.18
N PRO A 20 44.02 -37.09 -3.60
CA PRO A 20 44.06 -38.01 -4.72
C PRO A 20 43.15 -37.55 -5.87
N ALA A 21 43.66 -37.77 -7.08
CA ALA A 21 42.98 -37.58 -8.35
C ALA A 21 42.00 -38.74 -8.64
N PHE A 22 40.89 -38.45 -9.32
CA PHE A 22 40.20 -39.45 -10.16
C PHE A 22 39.54 -38.82 -11.37
N SER A 23 39.50 -39.63 -12.42
CA SER A 23 39.38 -39.36 -13.85
C SER A 23 37.96 -39.18 -14.40
N ARG A 24 37.85 -38.47 -15.54
CA ARG A 24 36.67 -38.37 -16.42
C ARG A 24 36.14 -39.73 -16.88
N PRO A 25 34.83 -39.81 -17.14
CA PRO A 25 34.33 -40.53 -18.32
C PRO A 25 33.41 -39.69 -19.21
N THR A 26 33.36 -40.13 -20.47
CA THR A 26 32.69 -39.57 -21.65
C THR A 26 31.17 -39.80 -21.71
N THR A 27 30.53 -38.91 -22.48
CA THR A 27 29.16 -38.86 -23.00
C THR A 27 28.44 -40.18 -23.33
N LYS A 28 27.17 -40.30 -22.92
CA LYS A 28 26.00 -40.55 -23.80
C LYS A 28 24.67 -40.43 -23.02
N ASN A 29 23.73 -39.70 -23.63
CA ASN A 29 22.26 -39.71 -23.48
C ASN A 29 21.65 -39.73 -22.07
N LEU A 30 20.88 -38.68 -21.74
CA LEU A 30 19.44 -38.78 -21.39
C LEU A 30 18.85 -37.37 -21.12
N LEU A 31 17.85 -37.05 -21.94
CA LEU A 31 16.62 -36.27 -21.68
C LEU A 31 16.68 -34.83 -21.15
N GLN A 32 16.17 -33.94 -22.02
CA GLN A 32 15.75 -32.56 -21.80
C GLN A 32 14.95 -32.38 -20.51
N CYS A 33 15.41 -31.48 -19.63
CA CYS A 33 14.57 -30.84 -18.62
C CYS A 33 14.48 -29.35 -18.93
N ARG A 34 13.24 -28.88 -19.10
CA ARG A 34 12.90 -27.52 -19.54
C ARG A 34 13.06 -26.49 -18.41
N SER A 35 13.39 -25.28 -18.83
CA SER A 35 13.48 -24.05 -18.04
C SER A 35 12.19 -23.73 -17.29
N CYS A 36 12.30 -23.40 -16.00
CA CYS A 36 11.24 -22.76 -15.20
C CYS A 36 11.29 -21.24 -15.39
N PRO A 37 10.22 -20.56 -15.81
CA PRO A 37 10.04 -19.14 -15.63
C PRO A 37 9.16 -18.88 -14.40
N LEU A 38 9.75 -18.29 -13.36
CA LEU A 38 9.02 -17.64 -12.27
C LEU A 38 8.65 -16.23 -12.73
N TRP A 39 7.35 -16.00 -12.93
CA TRP A 39 6.57 -14.74 -12.97
C TRP A 39 5.54 -14.80 -14.10
N SER A 40 4.30 -15.16 -13.77
CA SER A 40 3.12 -14.73 -14.53
C SER A 40 1.88 -14.90 -13.65
N SER A 41 1.35 -13.77 -13.18
CA SER A 41 0.02 -13.66 -12.60
C SER A 41 -0.99 -13.58 -13.74
N SER A 42 -1.61 -14.70 -14.08
CA SER A 42 -2.81 -14.77 -14.91
C SER A 42 -3.68 -15.90 -14.35
N PHE A 43 -4.67 -15.54 -13.55
CA PHE A 43 -5.71 -16.46 -13.09
C PHE A 43 -6.68 -16.73 -14.25
N ALA A 44 -6.54 -17.88 -14.89
CA ALA A 44 -7.58 -18.46 -15.73
C ALA A 44 -8.32 -19.54 -14.92
N LEU A 45 -9.62 -19.34 -14.71
CA LEU A 45 -10.51 -20.34 -14.12
C LEU A 45 -10.67 -21.53 -15.08
N CYS A 46 -10.10 -22.68 -14.75
CA CYS A 46 -10.51 -23.97 -15.31
C CYS A 46 -11.58 -24.60 -14.40
N LEU A 47 -12.84 -24.50 -14.82
CA LEU A 47 -13.95 -25.28 -14.27
C LEU A 47 -13.84 -26.73 -14.77
N HIS A 48 -13.79 -27.68 -13.83
CA HIS A 48 -13.88 -29.10 -14.14
C HIS A 48 -15.30 -29.48 -14.61
N THR A 49 -15.31 -30.25 -15.69
CA THR A 49 -16.46 -30.87 -16.35
C THR A 49 -17.17 -31.92 -15.48
N LEU A 50 -18.50 -31.89 -15.44
CA LEU A 50 -19.37 -33.02 -15.11
C LEU A 50 -20.45 -33.19 -16.20
N PRO A 51 -21.01 -34.40 -16.40
CA PRO A 51 -21.40 -34.89 -17.72
C PRO A 51 -22.85 -34.60 -18.15
N LYS A 52 -23.02 -34.74 -19.46
CA LYS A 52 -24.18 -34.48 -20.33
C LYS A 52 -25.50 -35.13 -19.87
N SER A 53 -26.59 -34.36 -20.01
CA SER A 53 -27.93 -34.89 -20.33
C SER A 53 -28.58 -34.00 -21.41
N THR A 54 -29.05 -34.66 -22.48
CA THR A 54 -29.71 -34.06 -23.66
C THR A 54 -31.18 -33.74 -23.38
N PRO A 55 -31.74 -32.64 -23.91
CA PRO A 55 -33.17 -32.34 -23.83
C PRO A 55 -33.92 -32.76 -25.11
N PRO A 56 -35.25 -32.92 -25.05
CA PRO A 56 -36.11 -32.76 -26.22
C PRO A 56 -36.93 -31.44 -26.13
N SER A 57 -37.23 -30.88 -27.29
CA SER A 57 -38.24 -29.85 -27.55
C SER A 57 -39.00 -30.28 -28.82
N PRO A 58 -40.07 -29.61 -29.31
CA PRO A 58 -40.95 -28.59 -28.71
C PRO A 58 -42.45 -28.90 -28.91
N HIS A 59 -43.36 -28.10 -28.33
CA HIS A 59 -44.58 -27.66 -29.03
C HIS A 59 -45.16 -26.34 -28.45
N HIS A 60 -45.01 -25.26 -29.24
CA HIS A 60 -46.06 -24.35 -29.74
C HIS A 60 -47.19 -23.80 -28.83
N ARG A 61 -47.18 -22.46 -28.61
CA ARG A 61 -48.01 -21.39 -29.27
C ARG A 61 -48.07 -20.16 -28.34
N ARG A 62 -47.58 -18.96 -28.71
CA ARG A 62 -48.03 -17.93 -29.68
C ARG A 62 -49.05 -16.93 -29.11
N LYS A 63 -48.69 -15.63 -29.15
CA LYS A 63 -49.48 -14.38 -29.40
C LYS A 63 -49.14 -13.25 -28.40
N THR A 64 -48.40 -12.18 -28.79
CA THR A 64 -48.83 -10.86 -29.36
C THR A 64 -49.68 -10.01 -28.38
N ILE A 65 -49.55 -8.69 -28.13
CA ILE A 65 -49.15 -7.51 -28.95
C ILE A 65 -49.04 -6.23 -28.06
N ALA A 66 -48.12 -5.34 -28.44
CA ALA A 66 -48.10 -3.85 -28.51
C ALA A 66 -48.40 -2.83 -27.36
N VAL A 67 -47.39 -1.94 -27.18
CA VAL A 67 -47.30 -0.45 -27.24
C VAL A 67 -48.51 0.45 -26.92
N ARG A 68 -48.30 1.47 -26.06
CA ARG A 68 -48.77 2.87 -26.23
C ARG A 68 -48.04 3.89 -25.34
N SER A 69 -47.63 5.01 -25.96
CA SER A 69 -47.14 6.26 -25.37
C SER A 69 -48.28 7.13 -24.81
N PHE A 70 -48.01 8.02 -23.84
CA PHE A 70 -48.62 9.36 -23.71
C PHE A 70 -47.84 10.23 -22.68
N CYS A 71 -47.85 11.55 -22.89
CA CYS A 71 -47.20 12.63 -22.11
C CYS A 71 -48.29 13.72 -21.77
N PRO A 72 -48.02 14.85 -21.07
CA PRO A 72 -48.30 15.08 -19.63
C PRO A 72 -49.20 16.32 -19.30
N ALA A 73 -49.52 16.56 -18.02
CA ALA A 73 -49.95 17.87 -17.46
C ALA A 73 -49.91 17.93 -15.90
N PRO A 74 -49.92 19.13 -15.26
CA PRO A 74 -49.14 19.44 -14.05
C PRO A 74 -49.95 19.62 -12.76
N GLY A 75 -49.30 19.54 -11.58
CA GLY A 75 -49.94 19.85 -10.30
C GLY A 75 -48.99 20.05 -9.12
N SER A 76 -49.01 21.28 -8.60
CA SER A 76 -48.78 21.76 -7.22
C SER A 76 -47.45 21.50 -6.49
N ILE A 77 -46.80 22.62 -6.20
CA ILE A 77 -45.75 22.85 -5.20
C ILE A 77 -46.35 22.72 -3.80
N SER A 78 -45.74 21.91 -2.94
CA SER A 78 -45.86 22.04 -1.49
C SER A 78 -44.47 21.90 -0.84
N ASP A 79 -44.06 22.97 -0.17
CA ASP A 79 -42.88 23.00 0.68
C ASP A 79 -43.04 22.01 1.84
N HIS A 80 -42.08 21.09 1.95
CA HIS A 80 -41.84 20.33 3.17
C HIS A 80 -40.41 20.58 3.65
N PRO A 81 -40.22 20.96 4.92
CA PRO A 81 -38.89 21.17 5.46
C PRO A 81 -38.17 19.82 5.46
N THR A 82 -37.00 19.79 4.83
CA THR A 82 -36.14 18.61 4.79
C THR A 82 -35.69 18.29 6.21
N LYS A 83 -36.39 17.36 6.86
CA LYS A 83 -35.91 16.70 8.07
C LYS A 83 -34.61 16.00 7.68
N MET A 84 -33.47 16.53 8.13
CA MET A 84 -32.24 15.74 8.21
C MET A 84 -32.57 14.51 9.05
N SER A 85 -32.71 13.37 8.38
CA SER A 85 -32.83 12.07 9.03
C SER A 85 -31.48 11.77 9.66
N THR A 86 -31.32 12.16 10.93
CA THR A 86 -30.30 11.60 11.81
C THR A 86 -30.57 10.12 11.92
N THR A 87 -29.90 9.32 11.10
CA THR A 87 -29.86 7.87 11.25
C THR A 87 -29.34 7.59 12.65
N THR A 88 -30.15 6.89 13.46
CA THR A 88 -29.79 6.47 14.81
C THR A 88 -28.49 5.66 14.76
N SER A 89 -27.58 5.92 15.70
CA SER A 89 -26.24 5.30 15.78
C SER A 89 -26.25 3.78 15.59
N ASP A 90 -27.29 3.10 16.10
CA ASP A 90 -27.40 1.63 16.09
C ASP A 90 -27.52 0.99 14.69
N ASP A 91 -27.91 1.75 13.66
CA ASP A 91 -28.09 1.20 12.31
C ASP A 91 -26.87 1.37 11.39
N ASN A 92 -25.79 1.97 11.89
CA ASN A 92 -24.59 2.20 11.11
C ASN A 92 -23.89 0.87 10.73
N PRO A 93 -23.61 0.60 9.44
CA PRO A 93 -22.99 -0.66 9.01
C PRO A 93 -21.59 -0.89 9.61
N LEU A 94 -20.88 0.17 10.02
CA LEU A 94 -19.57 0.08 10.68
C LEU A 94 -19.64 -0.45 12.11
N LEU A 95 -20.82 -0.39 12.76
CA LEU A 95 -21.02 -0.79 14.15
C LEU A 95 -21.66 -2.17 14.31
N LYS A 96 -22.06 -2.81 13.21
CA LYS A 96 -22.64 -4.16 13.25
C LYS A 96 -21.56 -5.22 13.40
N ASP A 97 -21.93 -6.39 13.90
CA ASP A 97 -21.05 -7.56 13.84
C ASP A 97 -21.16 -8.20 12.46
N PHE A 98 -20.02 -8.52 11.87
CA PHE A 98 -19.96 -9.07 10.54
C PHE A 98 -18.83 -10.09 10.41
N TYR A 99 -19.06 -11.13 9.61
CA TYR A 99 -18.00 -12.06 9.20
C TYR A 99 -17.16 -11.45 8.07
N PHE A 100 -17.78 -10.68 7.17
CA PHE A 100 -17.13 -9.96 6.09
C PHE A 100 -17.49 -8.47 6.17
N PRO A 101 -16.54 -7.54 6.01
CA PRO A 101 -16.86 -6.12 6.01
C PRO A 101 -17.94 -5.79 4.96
N PRO A 102 -18.98 -5.01 5.32
CA PRO A 102 -20.13 -4.77 4.45
C PRO A 102 -19.84 -3.67 3.40
N PHE A 103 -18.86 -3.92 2.52
CA PHE A 103 -18.33 -2.97 1.54
C PHE A 103 -19.37 -2.40 0.56
N ASP A 104 -20.45 -3.14 0.32
CA ASP A 104 -21.57 -2.76 -0.53
C ASP A 104 -22.47 -1.68 0.10
N SER A 105 -22.45 -1.53 1.43
CA SER A 105 -23.30 -0.61 2.18
C SER A 105 -22.54 0.54 2.87
N ILE A 106 -21.21 0.46 2.99
CA ILE A 106 -20.41 1.54 3.58
C ILE A 106 -20.33 2.71 2.60
N GLU A 107 -20.66 3.89 3.09
CA GLU A 107 -20.65 5.17 2.36
C GLU A 107 -19.98 6.24 3.22
N ALA A 108 -19.56 7.35 2.62
CA ALA A 108 -18.92 8.46 3.32
C ALA A 108 -19.74 8.99 4.51
N LYS A 109 -21.08 9.03 4.38
CA LYS A 109 -22.00 9.46 5.45
C LYS A 109 -21.95 8.58 6.71
N HIS A 110 -21.51 7.32 6.58
CA HIS A 110 -21.40 6.38 7.70
C HIS A 110 -20.11 6.57 8.50
N VAL A 111 -19.06 7.11 7.89
CA VAL A 111 -17.71 7.19 8.48
C VAL A 111 -17.69 8.05 9.74
N ARG A 112 -18.15 9.31 9.66
CA ARG A 112 -18.14 10.22 10.82
C ARG A 112 -18.88 9.67 12.03
N PRO A 113 -20.19 9.34 11.95
CA PRO A 113 -20.93 8.82 13.10
C PRO A 113 -20.42 7.44 13.54
N GLY A 114 -20.06 6.56 12.60
CA GLY A 114 -19.64 5.19 12.91
C GLY A 114 -18.29 5.13 13.59
N ILE A 115 -17.30 5.88 13.10
CA ILE A 115 -15.97 5.92 13.73
C ILE A 115 -16.03 6.61 15.10
N ARG A 116 -16.78 7.71 15.26
CA ARG A 116 -16.91 8.38 16.57
C ARG A 116 -17.59 7.49 17.61
N ALA A 117 -18.66 6.80 17.23
CA ALA A 117 -19.35 5.87 18.12
C ALA A 117 -18.44 4.67 18.46
N LEU A 118 -17.73 4.13 17.48
CA LEU A 118 -16.75 3.06 17.71
C LEU A 118 -15.65 3.51 18.67
N LEU A 119 -15.04 4.68 18.44
CA LEU A 119 -13.98 5.24 19.28
C LEU A 119 -14.46 5.43 20.71
N LYS A 120 -15.70 5.91 20.92
CA LYS A 120 -16.30 5.99 22.25
C LYS A 120 -16.39 4.61 22.92
N GLN A 121 -16.90 3.60 22.20
CA GLN A 121 -17.02 2.25 22.74
C GLN A 121 -15.65 1.66 23.13
N VAL A 122 -14.66 1.74 22.25
CA VAL A 122 -13.33 1.19 22.54
C VAL A 122 -12.58 1.97 23.61
N ASP A 123 -12.91 3.25 23.82
CA ASP A 123 -12.41 4.05 24.93
C ASP A 123 -12.97 3.60 26.27
N GLU A 124 -14.28 3.34 26.34
CA GLU A 124 -14.93 2.77 27.52
C GLU A 124 -14.40 1.36 27.84
N ASP A 125 -14.18 0.53 26.80
CA ASP A 125 -13.61 -0.81 26.94
C ASP A 125 -12.15 -0.75 27.45
N LEU A 126 -11.36 0.20 26.95
CA LEU A 126 -9.99 0.45 27.41
C LEU A 126 -9.98 0.85 28.90
N GLU A 127 -10.83 1.78 29.32
CA GLU A 127 -10.92 2.19 30.72
C GLU A 127 -11.34 1.04 31.64
N ALA A 128 -12.26 0.18 31.18
CA ALA A 128 -12.67 -1.02 31.93
C ALA A 128 -11.53 -2.04 32.05
N LEU A 129 -10.78 -2.24 30.97
CA LEU A 129 -9.59 -3.08 30.95
C LEU A 129 -8.53 -2.54 31.94
N GLU A 130 -8.18 -1.26 31.86
CA GLU A 130 -7.17 -0.66 32.75
C GLU A 130 -7.50 -0.79 34.24
N LYS A 131 -8.79 -0.76 34.61
CA LYS A 131 -9.26 -0.94 36.00
C LYS A 131 -9.17 -2.39 36.50
N THR A 132 -9.22 -3.35 35.59
CA THR A 132 -9.32 -4.79 35.91
C THR A 132 -8.14 -5.61 35.42
N VAL A 133 -7.10 -4.94 34.92
CA VAL A 133 -5.96 -5.57 34.30
C VAL A 133 -5.17 -6.40 35.30
N GLU A 134 -4.88 -7.63 34.92
CA GLU A 134 -3.99 -8.55 35.62
C GLU A 134 -3.02 -9.14 34.61
N PRO A 135 -1.80 -9.55 35.01
CA PRO A 135 -0.80 -10.14 34.11
C PRO A 135 -1.15 -11.59 33.72
N THR A 136 -2.36 -11.80 33.20
CA THR A 136 -2.88 -13.10 32.72
C THR A 136 -3.53 -12.93 31.36
N TRP A 137 -3.56 -13.98 30.56
CA TRP A 137 -4.11 -13.94 29.20
C TRP A 137 -5.57 -13.43 29.14
N PRO A 138 -6.50 -13.94 29.98
CA PRO A 138 -7.91 -13.54 29.93
C PRO A 138 -8.18 -12.11 30.45
N LYS A 139 -7.26 -11.53 31.23
CA LYS A 139 -7.42 -10.20 31.86
C LYS A 139 -6.57 -9.11 31.22
N LEU A 140 -5.70 -9.46 30.27
CA LEU A 140 -4.85 -8.53 29.55
C LEU A 140 -4.99 -8.72 28.04
N VAL A 141 -4.60 -9.88 27.53
CA VAL A 141 -4.39 -10.07 26.09
C VAL A 141 -5.70 -10.22 25.34
N GLU A 142 -6.59 -11.09 25.80
CA GLU A 142 -7.90 -11.31 25.15
C GLU A 142 -8.77 -10.05 25.10
N PRO A 143 -8.96 -9.26 26.19
CA PRO A 143 -9.72 -8.02 26.12
C PRO A 143 -9.01 -6.94 25.28
N LEU A 144 -7.68 -6.84 25.34
CA LEU A 144 -6.92 -5.92 24.48
C LEU A 144 -7.07 -6.28 23.00
N GLU A 145 -6.98 -7.56 22.66
CA GLU A 145 -7.14 -8.04 21.29
C GLU A 145 -8.52 -7.69 20.74
N LYS A 146 -9.59 -7.83 21.52
CA LYS A 146 -10.95 -7.43 21.10
C LYS A 146 -11.04 -5.93 20.76
N ILE A 147 -10.43 -5.08 21.59
CA ILE A 147 -10.37 -3.63 21.35
C ILE A 147 -9.61 -3.31 20.06
N VAL A 148 -8.41 -3.90 19.91
CA VAL A 148 -7.52 -3.65 18.78
C VAL A 148 -8.11 -4.19 17.48
N ASP A 149 -8.63 -5.41 17.49
CA ASP A 149 -9.22 -6.08 16.32
C ASP A 149 -10.40 -5.27 15.78
N ARG A 150 -11.35 -4.91 16.65
CA ARG A 150 -12.54 -4.15 16.26
C ARG A 150 -12.16 -2.83 15.58
N LEU A 151 -11.25 -2.06 16.17
CA LEU A 151 -10.77 -0.82 15.57
C LEU A 151 -10.03 -1.05 14.25
N THR A 152 -9.18 -2.07 14.20
CA THR A 152 -8.35 -2.40 13.03
C THR A 152 -9.20 -2.82 11.84
N VAL A 153 -10.18 -3.68 12.05
CA VAL A 153 -11.07 -4.19 11.00
C VAL A 153 -11.95 -3.06 10.44
N VAL A 154 -12.58 -2.26 11.30
CA VAL A 154 -13.48 -1.17 10.86
C VAL A 154 -12.68 -0.05 10.17
N TRP A 155 -11.58 0.41 10.76
CA TRP A 155 -10.73 1.43 10.15
C TRP A 155 -10.07 0.93 8.87
N GLY A 156 -9.70 -0.36 8.82
CA GLY A 156 -9.17 -1.03 7.64
C GLY A 156 -10.19 -1.05 6.49
N ALA A 157 -11.46 -1.35 6.77
CA ALA A 157 -12.51 -1.34 5.76
C ALA A 157 -12.71 0.06 5.14
N VAL A 158 -12.72 1.11 5.97
CA VAL A 158 -12.83 2.51 5.51
C VAL A 158 -11.62 2.92 4.66
N ASN A 159 -10.39 2.61 5.10
CA ASN A 159 -9.18 2.93 4.33
C ASN A 159 -9.02 2.09 3.06
N HIS A 160 -9.52 0.85 3.07
CA HIS A 160 -9.58 0.04 1.88
C HIS A 160 -10.46 0.72 0.82
N LEU A 161 -11.66 1.17 1.20
CA LEU A 161 -12.56 1.92 0.30
C LEU A 161 -11.92 3.24 -0.16
N LYS A 162 -11.19 3.96 0.70
CA LYS A 162 -10.40 5.13 0.28
C LYS A 162 -9.39 4.77 -0.82
N SER A 163 -8.80 3.59 -0.76
CA SER A 163 -7.75 3.16 -1.69
C SER A 163 -8.31 2.66 -3.03
N VAL A 164 -9.48 2.02 -3.03
CA VAL A 164 -10.04 1.37 -4.23
C VAL A 164 -11.28 2.05 -4.82
N LYS A 165 -11.93 2.95 -4.06
CA LYS A 165 -13.18 3.65 -4.40
C LYS A 165 -13.19 5.08 -3.86
N ASP A 166 -12.05 5.76 -4.04
CA ASP A 166 -11.81 7.13 -3.59
C ASP A 166 -12.84 8.14 -4.14
N ASN A 167 -13.28 9.08 -3.29
CA ASN A 167 -14.11 10.21 -3.68
C ASN A 167 -13.98 11.36 -2.66
N PRO A 168 -14.34 12.61 -3.03
CA PRO A 168 -14.17 13.78 -2.16
C PRO A 168 -14.88 13.67 -0.81
N ASP A 169 -16.10 13.13 -0.78
CA ASP A 169 -16.88 12.99 0.46
C ASP A 169 -16.22 12.01 1.43
N LEU A 170 -15.67 10.91 0.91
CA LEU A 170 -14.96 9.92 1.71
C LEU A 170 -13.64 10.48 2.25
N ARG A 171 -12.87 11.22 1.44
CA ARG A 171 -11.64 11.91 1.90
C ARG A 171 -11.96 12.86 3.04
N SER A 172 -12.94 13.75 2.84
CA SER A 172 -13.37 14.72 3.85
C SER A 172 -13.84 14.05 5.15
N ALA A 173 -14.59 12.94 5.04
CA ALA A 173 -15.06 12.22 6.22
C ALA A 173 -13.91 11.56 6.99
N ILE A 174 -12.89 11.01 6.30
CA ILE A 174 -11.70 10.41 6.91
C ILE A 174 -10.81 11.49 7.54
N GLU A 175 -10.54 12.59 6.84
CA GLU A 175 -9.75 13.72 7.35
C GLU A 175 -10.30 14.26 8.67
N GLU A 176 -11.63 14.31 8.82
CA GLU A 176 -12.28 14.83 10.01
C GLU A 176 -12.10 13.92 11.24
N VAL A 177 -12.19 12.59 11.06
CA VAL A 177 -12.12 11.64 12.19
C VAL A 177 -10.73 11.04 12.41
N GLN A 178 -9.82 11.18 11.45
CA GLN A 178 -8.45 10.65 11.56
C GLN A 178 -7.72 11.16 12.81
N PRO A 179 -7.78 12.46 13.18
CA PRO A 179 -7.14 12.93 14.41
C PRO A 179 -7.66 12.24 15.67
N GLU A 180 -8.97 12.00 15.75
CA GLU A 180 -9.62 11.29 16.87
C GLU A 180 -9.13 9.84 16.93
N LYS A 181 -9.05 9.14 15.79
CA LYS A 181 -8.52 7.78 15.70
C LYS A 181 -7.05 7.70 16.12
N VAL A 182 -6.21 8.64 15.66
CA VAL A 182 -4.79 8.69 16.03
C VAL A 182 -4.63 8.98 17.51
N ALA A 183 -5.45 9.88 18.09
CA ALA A 183 -5.42 10.18 19.51
C ALA A 183 -5.76 8.95 20.36
N PHE A 184 -6.79 8.18 19.97
CA PHE A 184 -7.09 6.91 20.64
C PHE A 184 -5.98 5.87 20.48
N SER A 185 -5.38 5.74 19.28
CA SER A 185 -4.26 4.82 19.06
C SER A 185 -3.06 5.15 19.96
N LEU A 186 -2.77 6.43 20.16
CA LEU A 186 -1.74 6.91 21.08
C LEU A 186 -2.13 6.62 22.53
N LYS A 187 -3.37 6.92 22.95
CA LYS A 187 -3.87 6.60 24.30
C LYS A 187 -3.69 5.11 24.62
N LEU A 188 -4.10 4.24 23.69
CA LEU A 188 -3.97 2.78 23.82
C LEU A 188 -2.50 2.34 23.92
N GLY A 189 -1.66 2.78 22.99
CA GLY A 189 -0.23 2.44 22.99
C GLY A 189 0.56 3.01 24.17
N GLN A 190 0.04 4.07 24.80
CA GLN A 190 0.62 4.75 25.96
C GLN A 190 -0.09 4.38 27.28
N SER A 191 -0.86 3.29 27.32
CA SER A 191 -1.47 2.78 28.54
C SER A 191 -0.42 2.18 29.48
N LYS A 192 -0.13 2.89 30.58
CA LYS A 192 0.79 2.41 31.64
C LYS A 192 0.29 1.12 32.32
N PRO A 193 -1.01 0.96 32.66
CA PRO A 193 -1.51 -0.28 33.26
C PRO A 193 -1.26 -1.50 32.36
N ILE A 194 -1.58 -1.40 31.07
CA ILE A 194 -1.37 -2.48 30.10
C ILE A 194 0.12 -2.79 29.93
N TYR A 195 0.95 -1.75 29.75
CA TYR A 195 2.40 -1.91 29.62
C TYR A 195 3.03 -2.61 30.84
N ASN A 196 2.65 -2.19 32.04
CA ASN A 196 3.15 -2.79 33.28
C ASN A 196 2.70 -4.25 33.44
N ALA A 197 1.48 -4.59 33.02
CA ALA A 197 1.00 -5.97 33.03
C ALA A 197 1.79 -6.87 32.06
N PHE A 198 2.12 -6.40 30.85
CA PHE A 198 3.00 -7.13 29.94
C PHE A 198 4.41 -7.31 30.51
N LYS A 199 4.98 -6.26 31.13
CA LYS A 199 6.26 -6.35 31.84
C LYS A 199 6.22 -7.39 32.95
N ALA A 200 5.16 -7.43 33.75
CA ALA A 200 5.01 -8.41 34.81
C ALA A 200 4.95 -9.85 34.26
N ILE A 201 4.27 -10.08 33.13
CA ILE A 201 4.34 -11.38 32.44
C ILE A 201 5.77 -11.71 32.01
N ARG A 202 6.48 -10.72 31.44
CA ARG A 202 7.86 -10.89 30.96
C ARG A 202 8.86 -11.19 32.07
N GLU A 203 8.64 -10.62 33.24
CA GLU A 203 9.48 -10.75 34.46
C GLU A 203 9.02 -11.92 35.36
N SER A 204 7.95 -12.63 34.98
CA SER A 204 7.40 -13.73 35.78
C SER A 204 8.33 -14.97 35.80
N PRO A 205 8.30 -15.76 36.89
CA PRO A 205 9.06 -17.02 36.96
C PRO A 205 8.59 -18.05 35.92
N ASP A 206 7.32 -17.96 35.51
CA ASP A 206 6.71 -18.86 34.54
C ASP A 206 6.99 -18.46 33.08
N TRP A 207 7.75 -17.37 32.84
CA TRP A 207 8.08 -16.90 31.49
C TRP A 207 8.56 -18.02 30.59
N GLU A 208 9.47 -18.87 31.09
CA GLU A 208 10.05 -19.94 30.27
C GLU A 208 9.05 -21.02 29.88
N SER A 209 7.95 -21.17 30.63
CA SER A 209 6.87 -22.13 30.35
C SER A 209 5.87 -21.64 29.29
N LEU A 210 5.87 -20.34 28.97
CA LEU A 210 5.01 -19.80 27.91
C LEU A 210 5.43 -20.32 26.54
N SER A 211 4.46 -20.51 25.65
CA SER A 211 4.76 -20.85 24.26
C SER A 211 5.50 -19.71 23.56
N ASP A 212 6.33 -20.05 22.56
CA ASP A 212 7.11 -19.07 21.80
C ASP A 212 6.24 -17.98 21.18
N ALA A 213 5.02 -18.33 20.74
CA ALA A 213 4.06 -17.37 20.22
C ALA A 213 3.65 -16.33 21.28
N ARG A 214 3.34 -16.77 22.50
CA ARG A 214 2.98 -15.87 23.60
C ARG A 214 4.16 -15.02 24.06
N LYS A 215 5.37 -15.61 24.14
CA LYS A 215 6.61 -14.87 24.43
C LYS A 215 6.80 -13.74 23.42
N ARG A 216 6.66 -14.04 22.12
CA ARG A 216 6.77 -13.05 21.05
C ARG A 216 5.72 -11.94 21.15
N ILE A 217 4.47 -12.27 21.44
CA ILE A 217 3.40 -11.28 21.64
C ILE A 217 3.80 -10.32 22.77
N VAL A 218 4.20 -10.84 23.93
CA VAL A 218 4.59 -10.02 25.08
C VAL A 218 5.77 -9.11 24.75
N ASP A 219 6.84 -9.66 24.15
CA ASP A 219 8.02 -8.87 23.77
C ASP A 219 7.68 -7.79 22.73
N SER A 220 6.79 -8.09 21.77
CA SER A 220 6.33 -7.12 20.77
C SER A 220 5.54 -5.98 21.43
N GLN A 221 4.57 -6.30 22.31
CA GLN A 221 3.75 -5.27 22.97
C GLN A 221 4.59 -4.32 23.82
N ILE A 222 5.59 -4.84 24.55
CA ILE A 222 6.53 -4.02 25.34
C ILE A 222 7.31 -3.08 24.43
N LYS A 223 7.84 -3.61 23.32
CA LYS A 223 8.62 -2.83 22.35
C LYS A 223 7.79 -1.76 21.65
N GLU A 224 6.58 -2.10 21.21
CA GLU A 224 5.67 -1.16 20.55
C GLU A 224 5.23 -0.03 21.49
N ALA A 225 5.00 -0.31 22.78
CA ALA A 225 4.70 0.71 23.77
C ALA A 225 5.87 1.70 23.94
N VAL A 226 7.11 1.20 23.98
CA VAL A 226 8.33 2.04 24.02
C VAL A 226 8.42 2.93 22.79
N LEU A 227 8.21 2.36 21.59
CA LEU A 227 8.19 3.13 20.34
C LEU A 227 7.00 4.08 20.20
N SER A 228 5.94 3.85 20.96
CA SER A 228 4.79 4.74 21.10
C SER A 228 5.00 5.84 22.15
N GLY A 229 6.19 5.91 22.77
CA GLY A 229 6.54 6.95 23.72
C GLY A 229 6.03 6.74 25.14
N ILE A 230 5.69 5.51 25.56
CA ILE A 230 5.19 5.21 26.92
C ILE A 230 6.13 5.71 28.04
N ALA A 231 7.44 5.73 27.77
CA ALA A 231 8.49 6.12 28.72
C ALA A 231 8.77 7.64 28.72
N LEU A 232 8.07 8.42 27.90
CA LEU A 232 8.23 9.87 27.86
C LEU A 232 7.42 10.54 28.98
N GLU A 233 8.05 11.51 29.65
CA GLU A 233 7.38 12.41 30.58
C GLU A 233 6.40 13.35 29.87
N ASP A 234 5.46 13.92 30.62
CA ASP A 234 4.25 14.56 30.08
C ASP A 234 4.52 15.60 28.97
N ASP A 235 5.46 16.54 29.16
CA ASP A 235 5.79 17.55 28.14
C ASP A 235 6.34 16.93 26.84
N LYS A 236 7.23 15.94 26.96
CA LYS A 236 7.82 15.23 25.81
C LYS A 236 6.79 14.34 25.12
N ARG A 237 5.87 13.76 25.90
CA ARG A 237 4.77 12.95 25.40
C ARG A 237 3.76 13.79 24.62
N GLU A 238 3.45 15.00 25.08
CA GLU A 238 2.60 15.93 24.32
C GLU A 238 3.24 16.30 22.98
N GLN A 239 4.54 16.61 22.97
CA GLN A 239 5.27 16.87 21.72
C GLN A 239 5.26 15.65 20.79
N PHE A 240 5.51 14.45 21.32
CA PHE A 240 5.45 13.20 20.57
C PHE A 240 4.07 12.99 19.93
N ASN A 241 3.00 13.22 20.68
CA ASN A 241 1.63 13.05 20.19
C ASN A 241 1.29 14.05 19.08
N LYS A 242 1.73 15.31 19.18
CA LYS A 242 1.60 16.31 18.11
C LYS A 242 2.34 15.89 16.84
N ILE A 243 3.54 15.33 16.99
CA ILE A 243 4.34 14.82 15.86
C ILE A 243 3.61 13.67 15.15
N GLU A 244 3.08 12.69 15.89
CA GLU A 244 2.36 11.55 15.31
C GLU A 244 1.09 11.97 14.56
N GLN A 245 0.35 12.94 15.11
CA GLN A 245 -0.83 13.53 14.47
C GLN A 245 -0.49 14.18 13.13
N GLU A 246 0.53 15.04 13.12
CA GLU A 246 0.94 15.74 11.91
C GLU A 246 1.53 14.78 10.86
N LEU A 247 2.32 13.78 11.28
CA LEU A 247 2.83 12.73 10.38
C LEU A 247 1.71 11.93 9.71
N ALA A 248 0.65 11.58 10.44
CA ALA A 248 -0.51 10.88 9.89
C ALA A 248 -1.22 11.74 8.83
N LYS A 249 -1.46 13.01 9.14
CA LYS A 249 -2.08 13.98 8.21
C LYS A 249 -1.24 14.17 6.94
N LEU A 250 0.06 14.41 7.08
CA LEU A 250 0.97 14.62 5.95
C LEU A 250 1.08 13.37 5.07
N SER A 251 1.09 12.17 5.66
CA SER A 251 1.13 10.91 4.90
C SER A 251 -0.13 10.71 4.06
N GLN A 252 -1.31 11.06 4.61
CA GLN A 252 -2.57 11.03 3.86
C GLN A 252 -2.52 12.02 2.69
N LYS A 253 -2.15 13.28 2.96
CA LYS A 253 -2.07 14.34 1.94
C LYS A 253 -1.07 14.00 0.83
N PHE A 254 0.07 13.42 1.18
CA PHE A 254 1.06 12.93 0.21
C PHE A 254 0.43 11.94 -0.78
N GLY A 255 -0.27 10.93 -0.27
CA GLY A 255 -0.92 9.90 -1.08
C GLY A 255 -2.02 10.45 -1.99
N GLU A 256 -2.83 11.39 -1.48
CA GLU A 256 -3.87 12.07 -2.26
C GLU A 256 -3.27 12.90 -3.39
N ASN A 257 -2.22 13.68 -3.11
CA ASN A 257 -1.51 14.46 -4.12
C ASN A 257 -0.94 13.57 -5.23
N VAL A 258 -0.37 12.40 -4.90
CA VAL A 258 0.13 11.44 -5.90
C VAL A 258 -1.00 10.88 -6.77
N LEU A 259 -2.14 10.54 -6.18
CA LEU A 259 -3.30 10.04 -6.89
C LEU A 259 -3.87 11.11 -7.84
N ASP A 260 -4.03 12.34 -7.34
CA ASP A 260 -4.58 13.45 -8.10
C ASP A 260 -3.63 13.88 -9.23
N ALA A 261 -2.32 13.90 -8.99
CA ALA A 261 -1.32 14.18 -10.02
C ALA A 261 -1.32 13.11 -11.13
N THR A 262 -1.52 11.84 -10.75
CA THR A 262 -1.63 10.75 -11.73
C THR A 262 -2.91 10.85 -12.57
N LYS A 263 -4.03 11.26 -11.97
CA LYS A 263 -5.32 11.46 -12.65
C LYS A 263 -5.38 12.73 -13.52
N LYS A 264 -4.65 13.79 -13.15
CA LYS A 264 -4.70 15.10 -13.81
C LYS A 264 -4.11 15.10 -15.22
N PHE A 265 -3.15 14.22 -15.51
CA PHE A 265 -2.51 14.17 -16.82
C PHE A 265 -3.39 13.39 -17.82
N GLU A 266 -3.81 14.09 -18.87
CA GLU A 266 -4.46 13.51 -20.03
C GLU A 266 -3.81 14.07 -21.30
N LYS A 267 -3.30 13.19 -22.16
CA LYS A 267 -2.77 13.56 -23.47
C LYS A 267 -3.68 13.00 -24.55
N LEU A 268 -4.51 13.87 -25.12
CA LEU A 268 -5.31 13.56 -26.30
C LEU A 268 -4.42 13.48 -27.53
N ILE A 269 -4.50 12.37 -28.26
CA ILE A 269 -3.82 12.15 -29.52
C ILE A 269 -4.87 11.93 -30.62
N THR A 270 -4.78 12.74 -31.67
CA THR A 270 -5.68 12.70 -32.83
C THR A 270 -4.97 12.27 -34.11
N ASP A 271 -3.66 12.54 -34.23
CA ASP A 271 -2.87 12.06 -35.36
C ASP A 271 -2.41 10.61 -35.12
N LYS A 272 -2.81 9.72 -36.04
CA LYS A 272 -2.44 8.31 -36.02
C LYS A 272 -0.92 8.08 -36.10
N LYS A 273 -0.16 9.03 -36.65
CA LYS A 273 1.31 8.96 -36.69
C LYS A 273 1.95 9.04 -35.31
N ASP A 274 1.32 9.74 -34.37
CA ASP A 274 1.88 9.94 -33.03
C ASP A 274 1.79 8.69 -32.16
N ILE A 275 0.88 7.76 -32.48
CA ILE A 275 0.72 6.47 -31.79
C ILE A 275 1.46 5.32 -32.47
N GLU A 276 2.32 5.59 -33.46
CA GLU A 276 3.05 4.55 -34.17
C GLU A 276 3.87 3.66 -33.22
N GLY A 277 3.68 2.34 -33.35
CA GLY A 277 4.37 1.32 -32.56
C GLY A 277 3.57 0.82 -31.36
N LEU A 278 2.56 1.57 -30.88
CA LEU A 278 1.70 1.10 -29.80
C LEU A 278 0.93 -0.17 -30.20
N PRO A 279 0.86 -1.19 -29.33
CA PRO A 279 0.13 -2.42 -29.63
C PRO A 279 -1.39 -2.18 -29.58
N ALA A 280 -2.14 -3.00 -30.32
CA ALA A 280 -3.59 -2.89 -30.41
C ALA A 280 -4.30 -2.91 -29.05
N THR A 281 -3.77 -3.66 -28.07
CA THR A 281 -4.28 -3.70 -26.69
C THR A 281 -4.20 -2.34 -26.00
N SER A 282 -3.08 -1.64 -26.15
CA SER A 282 -2.89 -0.30 -25.57
C SER A 282 -3.71 0.76 -26.29
N LEU A 283 -3.86 0.64 -27.62
CA LEU A 283 -4.75 1.52 -28.39
C LEU A 283 -6.22 1.32 -27.98
N GLY A 284 -6.64 0.08 -27.75
CA GLY A 284 -7.97 -0.23 -27.24
C GLY A 284 -8.22 0.38 -25.86
N LEU A 285 -7.25 0.28 -24.94
CA LEU A 285 -7.33 0.93 -23.63
C LEU A 285 -7.42 2.46 -23.76
N ALA A 286 -6.53 3.07 -24.54
CA ALA A 286 -6.50 4.52 -24.71
C ALA A 286 -7.76 5.07 -25.40
N ALA A 287 -8.35 4.31 -26.34
CA ALA A 287 -9.63 4.63 -26.95
C ALA A 287 -10.78 4.49 -25.95
N GLN A 288 -10.79 3.45 -25.11
CA GLN A 288 -11.79 3.29 -24.05
C GLN A 288 -11.75 4.46 -23.06
N THR A 289 -10.55 4.91 -22.68
CA THR A 289 -10.36 6.12 -21.88
C THR A 289 -10.92 7.35 -22.60
N ALA A 290 -10.65 7.51 -23.90
CA ALA A 290 -11.21 8.60 -24.71
C ALA A 290 -12.75 8.58 -24.75
N VAL A 291 -13.38 7.39 -24.85
CA VAL A 291 -14.85 7.26 -24.77
C VAL A 291 -15.35 7.75 -23.41
N SER A 292 -14.72 7.34 -22.31
CA SER A 292 -15.15 7.72 -20.95
C SER A 292 -15.03 9.21 -20.63
N THR A 293 -14.23 9.95 -21.40
CA THR A 293 -13.99 11.40 -21.26
C THR A 293 -14.76 12.25 -22.29
N GLY A 294 -15.60 11.61 -23.12
CA GLY A 294 -16.54 12.30 -24.03
C GLY A 294 -16.31 12.09 -25.52
N HIS A 295 -15.28 11.34 -25.93
CA HIS A 295 -15.04 10.98 -27.33
C HIS A 295 -15.78 9.69 -27.72
N GLU A 296 -17.11 9.72 -27.77
CA GLU A 296 -17.98 8.53 -27.96
C GLU A 296 -17.66 7.67 -29.20
N LYS A 297 -17.03 8.28 -30.22
CA LYS A 297 -16.67 7.60 -31.48
C LYS A 297 -15.25 7.04 -31.48
N ALA A 298 -14.52 7.15 -30.37
CA ALA A 298 -13.15 6.68 -30.28
C ALA A 298 -13.08 5.15 -30.44
N THR A 299 -12.24 4.70 -31.36
CA THR A 299 -11.93 3.27 -31.58
C THR A 299 -10.44 3.03 -31.46
N ALA A 300 -10.05 1.77 -31.25
CA ALA A 300 -8.64 1.41 -31.21
C ALA A 300 -7.93 1.76 -32.54
N GLU A 301 -8.63 1.61 -33.66
CA GLU A 301 -8.09 1.74 -35.01
C GLU A 301 -7.97 3.18 -35.49
N ASP A 302 -8.96 4.03 -35.16
CA ASP A 302 -9.10 5.37 -35.76
C ASP A 302 -9.03 6.50 -34.73
N GLY A 303 -9.02 6.17 -33.43
CA GLY A 303 -8.92 7.15 -32.35
C GLY A 303 -10.16 8.04 -32.23
N PRO A 304 -10.07 9.17 -31.49
CA PRO A 304 -8.87 9.63 -30.80
C PRO A 304 -8.49 8.75 -29.60
N TRP A 305 -7.24 8.88 -29.12
CA TRP A 305 -6.71 8.12 -27.99
C TRP A 305 -6.33 9.06 -26.85
N ILE A 306 -6.57 8.66 -25.60
CA ILE A 306 -6.08 9.39 -24.43
C ILE A 306 -5.02 8.56 -23.72
N ILE A 307 -3.83 9.15 -23.60
CA ILE A 307 -2.72 8.62 -22.81
C ILE A 307 -2.76 9.24 -21.41
N THR A 308 -2.47 8.41 -20.42
CA THR A 308 -2.57 8.69 -18.98
C THR A 308 -1.30 8.20 -18.27
N LEU A 309 -1.15 8.50 -16.97
CA LEU A 309 0.05 8.13 -16.19
C LEU A 309 -0.12 6.87 -15.32
N ASP A 310 -1.27 6.21 -15.36
CA ASP A 310 -1.40 4.88 -14.77
C ASP A 310 -0.47 3.88 -15.48
N ALA A 311 0.04 2.90 -14.73
CA ALA A 311 1.11 2.04 -15.19
C ALA A 311 0.81 1.31 -16.52
N PRO A 312 -0.39 0.75 -16.77
CA PRO A 312 -0.72 0.14 -18.07
C PRO A 312 -0.56 1.09 -19.26
N SER A 313 -0.97 2.35 -19.11
CA SER A 313 -0.88 3.38 -20.15
C SER A 313 0.57 3.88 -20.32
N TYR A 314 1.20 4.30 -19.23
CA TYR A 314 2.57 4.81 -19.20
C TYR A 314 3.58 3.80 -19.76
N MET A 315 3.54 2.54 -19.29
CA MET A 315 4.50 1.52 -19.70
C MET A 315 4.38 1.19 -21.19
N ALA A 316 3.16 1.18 -21.74
CA ALA A 316 2.95 0.94 -23.16
C ALA A 316 3.62 2.01 -24.02
N VAL A 317 3.53 3.28 -23.62
CA VAL A 317 4.23 4.38 -24.31
C VAL A 317 5.74 4.19 -24.23
N MET A 318 6.28 3.97 -23.03
CA MET A 318 7.74 3.87 -22.83
C MET A 318 8.36 2.67 -23.55
N GLN A 319 7.62 1.58 -23.70
CA GLN A 319 8.12 0.35 -24.33
C GLN A 319 7.91 0.30 -25.85
N HIS A 320 6.85 0.92 -26.37
CA HIS A 320 6.41 0.67 -27.74
C HIS A 320 6.25 1.91 -28.62
N ALA A 321 6.09 3.11 -28.06
CA ALA A 321 5.92 4.31 -28.87
C ALA A 321 7.20 4.62 -29.64
N LYS A 322 7.14 4.63 -30.97
CA LYS A 322 8.27 5.03 -31.81
C LYS A 322 8.52 6.54 -31.76
N ASN A 323 7.47 7.34 -31.56
CA ASN A 323 7.57 8.78 -31.42
C ASN A 323 8.35 9.15 -30.15
N ARG A 324 9.59 9.62 -30.33
CA ARG A 324 10.49 10.03 -29.25
C ARG A 324 9.94 11.22 -28.46
N THR A 325 9.35 12.20 -29.13
CA THR A 325 8.76 13.37 -28.47
C THR A 325 7.62 12.96 -27.54
N LEU A 326 6.80 11.99 -27.96
CA LEU A 326 5.76 11.42 -27.09
C LEU A 326 6.37 10.70 -25.87
N ARG A 327 7.41 9.86 -26.08
CA ARG A 327 8.12 9.21 -24.95
C ARG A 327 8.70 10.25 -23.98
N GLU A 328 9.32 11.31 -24.48
CA GLU A 328 9.90 12.38 -23.67
C GLU A 328 8.83 13.14 -22.89
N GLU A 329 7.73 13.54 -23.53
CA GLU A 329 6.63 14.25 -22.89
C GLU A 329 6.00 13.43 -21.76
N VAL A 330 5.67 12.15 -22.04
CA VAL A 330 5.04 11.24 -21.07
C VAL A 330 6.02 10.88 -19.94
N TYR A 331 7.30 10.66 -20.24
CA TYR A 331 8.33 10.44 -19.22
C TYR A 331 8.46 11.63 -18.28
N ARG A 332 8.58 12.85 -18.82
CA ARG A 332 8.70 14.08 -18.03
C ARG A 332 7.47 14.31 -17.16
N ALA A 333 6.27 14.07 -17.71
CA ALA A 333 5.03 14.14 -16.94
C ALA A 333 5.03 13.12 -15.79
N TYR A 334 5.51 11.90 -16.02
CA TYR A 334 5.55 10.85 -14.99
C TYR A 334 6.53 11.15 -13.84
N ILE A 335 7.73 11.65 -14.15
CA ILE A 335 8.76 11.94 -13.12
C ILE A 335 8.50 13.24 -12.35
N ASN A 336 7.71 14.16 -12.90
CA ASN A 336 7.30 15.42 -12.26
C ASN A 336 5.91 15.33 -11.59
N ARG A 337 5.40 14.12 -11.34
CA ARG A 337 4.11 13.97 -10.65
C ARG A 337 4.21 14.50 -9.22
N ALA A 338 3.21 15.30 -8.84
CA ALA A 338 3.07 15.85 -7.50
C ALA A 338 4.31 16.62 -7.02
N SER A 339 4.92 17.41 -7.92
CA SER A 339 6.10 18.23 -7.64
C SER A 339 5.92 19.72 -7.96
N ASP A 340 4.70 20.16 -8.24
CA ASP A 340 4.37 21.57 -8.51
C ASP A 340 2.94 21.94 -8.09
N GLY A 341 2.71 23.25 -7.96
CA GLY A 341 1.39 23.84 -7.67
C GLY A 341 0.73 23.28 -6.40
N ASP A 342 -0.59 23.10 -6.45
CA ASP A 342 -1.39 22.63 -5.31
C ASP A 342 -1.15 21.16 -4.94
N LEU A 343 -0.47 20.41 -5.80
CA LEU A 343 -0.17 18.98 -5.62
C LEU A 343 1.30 18.74 -5.24
N ASP A 344 2.08 19.78 -4.99
CA ASP A 344 3.50 19.67 -4.66
C ASP A 344 3.71 18.93 -3.32
N ASN A 345 4.47 17.83 -3.38
CA ASN A 345 4.85 17.02 -2.24
C ASN A 345 6.23 17.36 -1.69
N THR A 346 7.03 18.25 -2.29
CA THR A 346 8.38 18.58 -1.81
C THR A 346 8.34 19.11 -0.37
N GLY A 347 7.54 20.14 -0.10
CA GLY A 347 7.40 20.69 1.26
C GLY A 347 6.80 19.70 2.27
N ILE A 348 5.93 18.78 1.81
CA ILE A 348 5.36 17.71 2.64
C ILE A 348 6.45 16.71 3.04
N ILE A 349 7.32 16.29 2.10
CA ILE A 349 8.45 15.41 2.37
C ILE A 349 9.40 16.05 3.38
N ASP A 350 9.76 17.31 3.19
CA ASP A 350 10.67 18.04 4.09
C ASP A 350 10.12 18.05 5.53
N GLN A 351 8.84 18.34 5.69
CA GLN A 351 8.19 18.34 7.00
C GLN A 351 8.11 16.93 7.60
N ILE A 352 7.82 15.89 6.80
CA ILE A 352 7.85 14.49 7.26
C ILE A 352 9.25 14.11 7.77
N LEU A 353 10.31 14.44 7.03
CA LEU A 353 11.69 14.13 7.42
C LEU A 353 12.09 14.84 8.71
N LYS A 354 11.73 16.12 8.84
CA LYS A 354 11.93 16.90 10.08
C LYS A 354 11.24 16.24 11.27
N LEU A 355 9.95 15.96 11.15
CA LEU A 355 9.14 15.35 12.21
C LEU A 355 9.64 13.96 12.59
N ARG A 356 10.06 13.14 11.61
CA ARG A 356 10.66 11.82 11.86
C ARG A 356 11.97 11.90 12.62
N LEU A 357 12.79 12.91 12.37
CA LEU A 357 14.02 13.15 13.13
C LEU A 357 13.70 13.61 14.56
N GLU A 358 12.75 14.53 14.74
CA GLU A 358 12.30 14.97 16.06
C GLU A 358 11.74 13.79 16.89
N LYS A 359 10.89 12.95 16.27
CA LYS A 359 10.40 11.70 16.88
C LYS A 359 11.54 10.79 17.34
N ALA A 360 12.53 10.56 16.47
CA ALA A 360 13.67 9.71 16.79
C ALA A 360 14.44 10.23 18.02
N LYS A 361 14.72 11.55 18.05
CA LYS A 361 15.41 12.19 19.16
C LYS A 361 14.62 12.11 20.46
N LEU A 362 13.30 12.29 20.42
CA LEU A 362 12.45 12.13 21.61
C LEU A 362 12.55 10.72 22.19
N LEU A 363 12.58 9.71 21.31
CA LEU A 363 12.74 8.31 21.68
C LEU A 363 14.19 7.90 22.03
N GLY A 364 15.15 8.82 21.98
CA GLY A 364 16.55 8.56 22.32
C GLY A 364 17.39 7.93 21.21
N TYR A 365 16.93 8.00 19.96
CA TYR A 365 17.66 7.55 18.77
C TYR A 365 18.32 8.72 18.03
N ASN A 366 19.36 8.45 17.24
CA ASN A 366 20.07 9.47 16.46
C ASN A 366 19.29 9.90 15.22
N ASN A 367 18.57 8.95 14.61
CA ASN A 367 17.82 9.15 13.37
C ASN A 367 16.63 8.18 13.27
N TYR A 368 15.73 8.43 12.31
CA TYR A 368 14.53 7.62 12.14
C TYR A 368 14.80 6.20 11.61
N ALA A 369 15.92 5.97 10.92
CA ALA A 369 16.27 4.63 10.45
C ALA A 369 16.51 3.69 11.65
N GLU A 370 17.16 4.16 12.70
CA GLU A 370 17.34 3.38 13.94
C GLU A 370 15.99 3.02 14.60
N VAL A 371 15.05 3.98 14.68
CA VAL A 371 13.66 3.72 15.15
C VAL A 371 13.00 2.63 14.29
N SER A 372 13.13 2.73 12.96
CA SER A 372 12.57 1.78 12.01
C SER A 372 13.18 0.37 12.13
N MET A 373 14.47 0.29 12.46
CA MET A 373 15.19 -0.98 12.63
C MET A 373 14.85 -1.69 13.95
N ALA A 374 14.37 -0.98 14.97
CA ALA A 374 13.98 -1.58 16.25
C ALA A 374 12.91 -2.69 16.11
N MET A 375 12.08 -2.64 15.06
CA MET A 375 11.07 -3.66 14.72
C MET A 375 11.45 -4.56 13.54
N LYS A 376 12.70 -4.50 13.06
CA LYS A 376 13.18 -5.29 11.91
C LYS A 376 14.26 -6.28 12.34
N MET A 377 14.53 -7.25 11.47
CA MET A 377 15.67 -8.15 11.64
C MET A 377 17.01 -7.46 11.40
N ALA A 378 17.02 -6.43 10.54
CA ALA A 378 18.23 -5.71 10.17
C ALA A 378 18.55 -4.58 11.16
N THR A 379 19.83 -4.24 11.25
CA THR A 379 20.31 -2.93 11.72
C THR A 379 20.61 -2.04 10.52
N VAL A 380 20.89 -0.75 10.74
CA VAL A 380 21.30 0.18 9.67
C VAL A 380 22.55 -0.34 8.96
N ASP A 381 23.61 -0.65 9.71
CA ASP A 381 24.86 -1.18 9.16
C ASP A 381 24.66 -2.46 8.33
N LYS A 382 23.80 -3.37 8.78
CA LYS A 382 23.54 -4.62 8.05
C LYS A 382 22.71 -4.42 6.79
N ALA A 383 21.78 -3.46 6.80
CA ALA A 383 21.07 -3.06 5.60
C ALA A 383 22.03 -2.42 4.59
N GLU A 384 22.89 -1.50 5.04
CA GLU A 384 23.88 -0.85 4.18
C GLU A 384 24.92 -1.83 3.63
N GLU A 385 25.44 -2.74 4.46
CA GLU A 385 26.37 -3.80 4.03
C GLU A 385 25.75 -4.66 2.91
N LEU A 386 24.50 -5.08 3.08
CA LEU A 386 23.79 -5.86 2.06
C LEU A 386 23.57 -5.04 0.77
N LEU A 387 23.11 -3.79 0.90
CA LEU A 387 22.88 -2.92 -0.25
C LEU A 387 24.16 -2.63 -1.01
N GLU A 388 25.28 -2.37 -0.33
CA GLU A 388 26.57 -2.10 -0.96
C GLU A 388 27.13 -3.35 -1.64
N LYS A 389 26.96 -4.54 -1.03
CA LYS A 389 27.32 -5.82 -1.65
C LYS A 389 26.55 -6.04 -2.95
N LEU A 390 25.24 -5.77 -2.95
CA LEU A 390 24.41 -5.89 -4.15
C LEU A 390 24.80 -4.82 -5.19
N ARG A 391 24.94 -3.57 -4.80
CA ARG A 391 25.35 -2.46 -5.66
C ARG A 391 26.67 -2.78 -6.36
N SER A 392 27.67 -3.27 -5.63
CA SER A 392 28.96 -3.66 -6.17
C SER A 392 28.84 -4.79 -7.20
N ALA A 393 28.04 -5.82 -6.92
CA ALA A 393 27.83 -6.94 -7.84
C ALA A 393 26.98 -6.56 -9.07
N SER A 394 26.12 -5.54 -8.96
CA SER A 394 25.22 -5.09 -10.02
C SER A 394 25.80 -3.97 -10.89
N TRP A 395 26.87 -3.30 -10.47
CA TRP A 395 27.41 -2.14 -11.19
C TRP A 395 27.93 -2.49 -12.59
N ASP A 396 28.87 -3.42 -12.72
CA ASP A 396 29.45 -3.78 -14.01
C ASP A 396 28.41 -4.35 -14.99
N PRO A 397 27.46 -5.24 -14.56
CA PRO A 397 26.34 -5.64 -15.39
C PRO A 397 25.47 -4.46 -15.87
N ALA A 398 25.13 -3.52 -14.99
CA ALA A 398 24.29 -2.37 -15.38
C ALA A 398 25.00 -1.43 -16.38
N VAL A 399 26.32 -1.25 -16.24
CA VAL A 399 27.13 -0.52 -17.23
C VAL A 399 27.10 -1.25 -18.57
N LYS A 400 27.25 -2.59 -18.55
CA LYS A 400 27.16 -3.40 -19.76
C LYS A 400 25.77 -3.31 -20.42
N ASP A 401 24.68 -3.38 -19.65
CA ASP A 401 23.32 -3.27 -20.17
C ASP A 401 23.13 -1.93 -20.91
N LEU A 402 23.70 -0.84 -20.40
CA LEU A 402 23.67 0.47 -21.08
C LEU A 402 24.46 0.45 -22.40
N GLU A 403 25.63 -0.19 -22.44
CA GLU A 403 26.41 -0.31 -23.67
C GLU A 403 25.72 -1.23 -24.69
N ASP A 404 25.14 -2.34 -24.25
CA ASP A 404 24.35 -3.26 -25.10
C ASP A 404 23.15 -2.52 -25.73
N LEU A 405 22.47 -1.65 -24.97
CA LEU A 405 21.41 -0.78 -25.50
C LEU A 405 21.93 0.22 -26.55
N LYS A 406 23.05 0.90 -26.28
CA LYS A 406 23.66 1.85 -27.24
C LYS A 406 24.09 1.16 -28.52
N GLU A 407 24.73 0.00 -28.43
CA GLU A 407 25.16 -0.79 -29.59
C GLU A 407 23.95 -1.23 -30.42
N PHE A 408 22.90 -1.72 -29.76
CA PHE A 408 21.67 -2.09 -30.44
C PHE A 408 21.02 -0.90 -31.16
N CYS A 409 20.84 0.25 -30.49
CA CYS A 409 20.30 1.47 -31.08
C CYS A 409 21.10 1.92 -32.31
N LYS A 410 22.45 1.94 -32.19
CA LYS A 410 23.35 2.27 -33.30
C LYS A 410 23.21 1.30 -34.47
N SER A 411 23.06 0.00 -34.20
CA SER A 411 22.88 -1.03 -35.23
C SER A 411 21.59 -0.87 -36.03
N GLN A 412 20.55 -0.29 -35.42
CA GLN A 412 19.27 -0.01 -36.07
C GLN A 412 19.26 1.33 -36.82
N GLY A 413 20.37 2.09 -36.82
CA GLY A 413 20.40 3.44 -37.36
C GLY A 413 19.41 4.37 -36.65
N ALA A 414 19.08 4.09 -35.39
CA ALA A 414 18.28 5.00 -34.59
C ALA A 414 19.01 6.35 -34.53
N PRO A 415 18.31 7.49 -34.68
CA PRO A 415 18.92 8.82 -34.62
C PRO A 415 19.49 9.17 -33.22
N GLU A 416 19.48 8.22 -32.29
CA GLU A 416 19.81 8.33 -30.87
C GLU A 416 20.98 7.41 -30.51
#